data_AF-A0A965YZ87-F1
#
_entry.id   AF-A0A965YZ87-F1
#
_cell.length_a   1.000
_cell.length_b   1.000
_cell.length_c   1.000
_cell.angle_alpha   90.00
_cell.angle_beta   90.00
_cell.angle_gamma   90.00
#
_symmetry.space_group_name_H-M   'P 1'
#
loop_
_entity.id
_entity.type
_entity.pdbx_description
1 polymer ?
#
loop_
_entity_poly.entity_id
_entity_poly.type
_entity_poly.pdbx_seq_one_letter_code
_entity_poly.pdbx_strand_id
1 'polypeptide(L)'
;MKNLNRFLMMLALVGGLTACNDQLNVVNPNNQTTYDFGESETELQEAVIACYNRIRLEGSFARVGYTMDAVRGDEVWNSSQQWYLEYDNLNS
;
A
#
# COMPACT_ATOMS: atom_id res chain seq x y z
N MET A 1 -6.12 57.18 -13.49
CA MET A 1 -6.53 56.38 -12.31
C MET A 1 -7.29 55.10 -12.67
N LYS A 2 -8.28 55.12 -13.59
CA LYS A 2 -9.06 53.90 -13.95
C LYS A 2 -8.22 52.72 -14.47
N ASN A 3 -7.19 53.01 -15.28
CA ASN A 3 -6.32 51.95 -15.83
C ASN A 3 -5.39 51.36 -14.77
N LEU A 4 -4.90 52.18 -13.83
CA LEU A 4 -4.06 51.72 -12.71
C LEU A 4 -4.84 50.81 -11.76
N ASN A 5 -6.10 51.16 -11.47
CA ASN A 5 -6.98 50.29 -10.67
C ASN A 5 -7.23 48.95 -11.35
N ARG A 6 -7.36 48.90 -12.68
CA ARG A 6 -7.50 47.63 -13.41
C ARG A 6 -6.25 46.76 -13.30
N PHE A 7 -5.06 47.34 -13.42
CA PHE A 7 -3.81 46.60 -13.24
C PHE A 7 -3.64 46.09 -11.82
N LEU A 8 -3.96 46.89 -10.81
CA LEU A 8 -3.96 46.46 -9.40
C LEU A 8 -4.94 45.32 -9.14
N MET A 9 -6.13 45.37 -9.75
CA MET A 9 -7.15 44.34 -9.60
C MET A 9 -6.72 43.01 -10.26
N MET A 10 -6.10 43.07 -11.45
CA MET A 10 -5.51 41.89 -12.10
C MET A 10 -4.39 41.29 -11.27
N LEU A 11 -3.51 42.12 -10.70
CA LEU A 11 -2.39 41.67 -9.88
C LEU A 11 -2.87 41.00 -8.59
N ALA A 12 -3.89 41.56 -7.93
CA ALA A 12 -4.50 40.97 -6.74
C ALA A 12 -5.16 39.61 -7.06
N LEU A 13 -5.79 39.48 -8.22
CA LEU A 13 -6.47 38.25 -8.63
C LEU A 13 -5.48 37.13 -8.96
N VAL A 14 -4.40 37.44 -9.68
CA VAL A 14 -3.32 36.47 -9.96
C VAL A 14 -2.57 36.09 -8.69
N GLY A 15 -2.21 37.07 -7.86
CA GLY A 15 -1.53 36.83 -6.58
C GLY A 15 -2.37 36.00 -5.61
N GLY A 16 -3.69 36.21 -5.58
CA GLY A 16 -4.61 35.42 -4.74
C GLY A 16 -4.76 33.97 -5.19
N LEU A 17 -4.67 33.68 -6.50
CA LEU A 17 -4.77 32.32 -7.03
C LEU A 17 -3.48 31.51 -6.85
N THR A 18 -2.32 32.15 -6.69
CA THR A 18 -1.03 31.47 -6.51
C THR A 18 -0.58 31.35 -5.06
N ALA A 19 -1.21 32.08 -4.12
CA ALA A 19 -0.74 32.22 -2.74
C ALA A 19 -0.91 30.99 -1.84
N CYS A 20 -1.67 29.96 -2.24
CA CYS A 20 -1.99 28.80 -1.40
C CYS A 20 -1.46 27.46 -1.95
N ASN A 21 -0.47 27.47 -2.84
CA ASN A 21 0.04 26.25 -3.47
C ASN A 21 0.62 25.26 -2.46
N ASP A 22 1.34 25.75 -1.44
CA ASP A 22 1.94 24.91 -0.39
C ASP A 22 0.87 24.24 0.48
N GLN A 23 -0.27 24.91 0.69
CA GLN A 23 -1.41 24.37 1.45
C GLN A 23 -2.12 23.22 0.72
N LEU A 24 -1.91 23.12 -0.60
CA LEU A 24 -2.44 22.03 -1.43
C LEU A 24 -1.56 20.78 -1.37
N ASN A 25 -0.33 20.89 -0.84
CA ASN A 25 0.57 19.77 -0.65
C ASN A 25 0.20 19.00 0.64
N VAL A 26 -0.94 18.31 0.60
CA VAL A 26 -1.47 17.54 1.72
C VAL A 26 -0.80 16.17 1.77
N VAL A 27 0.40 16.13 2.35
CA VAL A 27 1.09 14.87 2.65
C VAL A 27 0.41 14.22 3.84
N ASN A 28 0.03 12.94 3.73
CA ASN A 28 -0.52 12.21 4.87
C ASN A 28 0.65 11.80 5.79
N PRO A 29 0.78 12.40 6.99
CA PRO A 29 1.91 12.10 7.89
C PRO A 29 1.87 10.67 8.44
N ASN A 30 0.72 9.98 8.36
CA ASN A 30 0.57 8.59 8.77
C ASN A 30 0.79 7.60 7.63
N ASN A 31 1.05 8.08 6.41
CA ASN A 31 1.29 7.23 5.25
C ASN A 31 2.75 7.34 4.85
N GLN A 32 3.59 6.57 5.54
CA GLN A 32 5.00 6.43 5.20
C GLN A 32 5.11 5.95 3.74
N THR A 33 5.74 6.76 2.90
CA THR A 33 5.96 6.37 1.51
C THR A 33 7.17 5.45 1.45
N THR A 34 7.17 4.51 0.51
CA THR A 34 8.31 3.57 0.32
C THR A 34 9.58 4.28 -0.12
N TYR A 35 9.49 5.55 -0.51
CA TYR A 35 10.62 6.34 -0.99
C TYR A 35 11.55 6.79 0.15
N ASP A 36 11.00 7.05 1.34
CA ASP A 36 11.74 7.59 2.48
C ASP A 36 12.01 6.53 3.58
N PHE A 37 11.62 5.27 3.36
CA PHE A 37 11.72 4.21 4.37
C PHE A 37 12.83 3.22 4.08
N GLY A 38 13.68 2.98 5.08
CA GLY A 38 14.78 1.99 4.99
C GLY A 38 16.12 2.60 4.61
N GLU A 39 16.27 3.93 4.73
CA GLU A 39 17.54 4.62 4.46
C GLU A 39 18.46 4.63 5.68
N SER A 40 17.93 4.45 6.89
CA SER A 40 18.71 4.33 8.13
C SER A 40 18.81 2.90 8.66
N GLU A 41 19.84 2.61 9.46
CA GLU A 41 20.03 1.29 10.08
C GLU A 41 18.85 0.88 10.98
N THR A 42 18.28 1.84 11.71
CA THR A 42 17.11 1.62 12.57
C THR A 42 15.88 1.25 11.74
N GLU A 43 15.64 1.95 10.63
CA GLU A 43 14.52 1.66 9.73
C GLU A 43 14.69 0.32 9.02
N LEU A 44 15.92 -0.08 8.69
CA LEU A 44 16.19 -1.39 8.11
C LEU A 44 15.74 -2.51 9.06
N GLN A 45 16.01 -2.38 10.37
CA GLN A 45 15.55 -3.36 11.34
C GLN A 45 14.02 -3.44 11.40
N GLU A 46 13.33 -2.30 11.36
CA GLU A 46 11.87 -2.24 11.32
C GLU A 46 11.30 -2.85 10.04
N ALA A 47 11.92 -2.59 8.89
CA ALA A 47 11.56 -3.18 7.61
C ALA A 47 11.66 -4.71 7.66
N VAL A 48 12.77 -5.24 8.19
CA VAL A 48 12.98 -6.69 8.36
C VAL A 48 11.90 -7.29 9.27
N ILE A 49 11.60 -6.66 10.40
CA ILE A 49 10.55 -7.12 11.33
C ILE A 49 9.18 -7.11 10.63
N ALA A 50 8.86 -6.08 9.87
CA ALA A 50 7.61 -5.98 9.12
C ALA A 50 7.49 -7.09 8.06
N CYS A 51 8.56 -7.37 7.31
CA CYS A 51 8.62 -8.47 6.34
C CYS A 51 8.36 -9.82 7.01
N TYR A 52 9.04 -10.12 8.12
CA TYR A 52 8.83 -11.38 8.84
C TYR A 52 7.45 -11.48 9.48
N ASN A 53 6.90 -10.38 10.01
CA ASN A 53 5.53 -10.35 10.51
C ASN A 53 4.53 -10.69 9.40
N ARG A 54 4.71 -10.15 8.18
CA ARG A 54 3.85 -10.46 7.03
C ARG A 54 3.94 -11.93 6.61
N ILE A 55 5.12 -12.55 6.69
CA ILE A 55 5.32 -13.98 6.42
C ILE A 55 4.68 -14.85 7.51
N ARG A 56 4.73 -14.41 8.77
CA ARG A 56 4.18 -15.16 9.91
C ARG A 56 2.65 -15.06 10.02
N LEU A 57 2.09 -13.86 9.80
CA LEU A 57 0.66 -13.60 9.94
C LEU A 57 -0.12 -14.17 8.77
N GLU A 58 0.44 -14.07 7.58
CA GLU A 58 -0.18 -14.67 6.43
C GLU A 58 0.18 -16.15 6.40
N GLY A 59 -0.77 -16.97 6.83
CA GLY A 59 -0.68 -18.42 6.74
C GLY A 59 -0.46 -18.95 5.31
N SER A 60 -0.29 -18.12 4.27
CA SER A 60 0.07 -18.60 2.94
C SER A 60 1.45 -19.24 2.91
N PHE A 61 2.44 -18.72 3.64
CA PHE A 61 3.76 -19.39 3.66
C PHE A 61 3.79 -20.59 4.61
N ALA A 62 3.18 -20.47 5.79
CA ALA A 62 3.30 -21.47 6.85
C ALA A 62 2.17 -22.51 6.89
N ARG A 63 1.09 -22.36 6.12
CA ARG A 63 -0.05 -23.29 6.13
C ARG A 63 -0.55 -23.64 4.74
N VAL A 64 -0.72 -22.68 3.83
CA VAL A 64 -1.44 -22.90 2.56
C VAL A 64 -0.51 -23.23 1.39
N GLY A 65 0.68 -22.61 1.31
CA GLY A 65 1.56 -22.73 0.17
C GLY A 65 2.07 -24.15 -0.02
N TYR A 66 2.72 -24.71 1.01
CA TYR A 66 3.28 -26.07 0.93
C TYR A 66 2.20 -27.16 0.84
N THR A 67 1.04 -26.92 1.46
CA THR A 67 -0.07 -27.89 1.42
C THR A 67 -0.73 -27.89 0.04
N MET A 68 -0.81 -26.76 -0.66
CA MET A 68 -1.29 -26.73 -2.04
C MET A 68 -0.43 -27.60 -2.97
N ASP A 69 0.88 -27.66 -2.74
CA ASP A 69 1.75 -28.54 -3.52
C ASP A 69 1.53 -30.01 -3.16
N ALA A 70 1.37 -30.34 -1.86
CA ALA A 70 1.10 -31.69 -1.39
C ALA A 70 -0.25 -32.26 -1.88
N VAL A 71 -1.33 -31.46 -1.88
CA VAL A 71 -2.64 -31.91 -2.38
C VAL A 71 -2.66 -32.04 -3.90
N ARG A 72 -1.84 -31.28 -4.64
CA ARG A 72 -1.66 -31.46 -6.09
C ARG A 72 -0.81 -32.68 -6.45
N GLY A 73 0.05 -33.12 -5.53
CA GLY A 73 0.92 -34.28 -5.68
C GLY A 73 0.26 -35.64 -5.41
N ASP A 74 -1.03 -35.68 -5.05
CA ASP A 74 -1.73 -36.89 -4.57
C ASP A 74 -1.09 -37.52 -3.31
N GLU A 75 -0.37 -36.72 -2.51
CA GLU A 75 0.27 -37.22 -1.29
C GLU A 75 -0.66 -37.13 -0.07
N VAL A 76 -1.56 -36.14 -0.07
CA VAL A 76 -2.42 -35.79 1.06
C VAL A 76 -3.78 -35.32 0.57
N TRP A 77 -4.85 -35.69 1.26
CA TRP A 77 -6.20 -35.17 1.05
C TRP A 77 -6.60 -34.23 2.20
N ASN A 78 -7.03 -32.99 1.91
CA ASN A 78 -7.45 -32.03 2.95
C ASN A 78 -8.78 -31.32 2.63
N SER A 79 -9.84 -31.66 3.36
CA SER A 79 -11.16 -31.03 3.23
C SER A 79 -11.23 -29.59 3.79
N SER A 80 -10.30 -29.18 4.65
CA SER A 80 -10.26 -27.83 5.23
C SER A 80 -9.57 -26.79 4.35
N GLN A 81 -8.97 -27.24 3.24
CA GLN A 81 -8.23 -26.38 2.30
C GLN A 81 -8.91 -26.17 0.96
N GLN A 82 -10.19 -26.57 0.85
CA GLN A 82 -11.09 -26.14 -0.22
C GLN A 82 -11.10 -24.61 -0.31
N TRP A 83 -10.21 -24.09 -1.14
CA TRP A 83 -10.29 -22.72 -1.60
C TRP A 83 -11.37 -22.66 -2.67
N TYR A 84 -11.84 -21.45 -2.99
CA TYR A 84 -12.98 -21.13 -3.86
C TYR A 84 -12.86 -21.59 -5.33
N LEU A 85 -12.21 -22.73 -5.60
CA LEU A 85 -11.95 -23.33 -6.89
C LEU A 85 -12.67 -24.69 -6.96
N GLU A 86 -13.47 -24.88 -8.00
CA GLU A 86 -14.39 -26.01 -8.13
C GLU A 86 -13.68 -27.38 -8.19
N TYR A 87 -12.40 -27.43 -8.56
CA TYR A 87 -11.63 -28.68 -8.68
C TYR A 87 -11.26 -29.33 -7.34
N ASP A 88 -11.47 -28.64 -6.22
CA ASP A 88 -11.16 -29.15 -4.87
C ASP A 88 -12.38 -29.82 -4.20
N ASN A 89 -13.46 -30.03 -4.95
CA ASN A 89 -14.66 -30.72 -4.46
C ASN A 89 -14.61 -32.22 -4.80
N LEU A 90 -14.32 -33.06 -3.80
CA LEU A 90 -14.33 -34.53 -3.93
C LEU A 90 -15.63 -35.10 -4.51
N ASN A 91 -16.74 -34.36 -4.33
CA ASN A 91 -18.09 -34.83 -4.62
C ASN A 91 -18.80 -33.99 -5.71
N SER A 92 -18.09 -33.16 -6.48
CA SER A 92 -18.68 -32.49 -7.65
C SER A 92 -18.81 -33.42 -8.84
#